data_AF-A0A967L905-F1
#
_entry.id   AF-A0A967L905-F1
#
_cell.length_a   1.000
_cell.length_b   1.000
_cell.length_c   1.000
_cell.angle_alpha   90.00
_cell.angle_beta   90.00
_cell.angle_gamma   90.00
#
_symmetry.space_group_name_H-M   'P 1'
#
loop_
_entity.id
_entity.type
_entity.pdbx_description
1 polymer ?
#
loop_
_entity_poly.entity_id
_entity_poly.type
_entity_poly.pdbx_seq_one_letter_code
_entity_poly.pdbx_strand_id
1 'polypeptide(L)'
;NGDRWDQHGNIKDGHQKNARSVDQPIAALIKDLKQRGLLETTLLIFSGEFGRTPFAQGSGRDHNPQGFSLWMAGGGARGGTIYGATDEYGYRVVENKLTVHDLHATMLHLLGIDHKRLTFRFSGRDMRLTDVHGKIVPEIVGG
;
A
#
# COMPACT_ATOMS: atom_id res chain seq x y z
N ASN A 1 -25.98 -4.69 7.62
CA ASN A 1 -24.69 -5.42 7.56
C ASN A 1 -24.39 -5.78 6.12
N GLY A 2 -23.29 -5.25 5.62
CA GLY A 2 -22.83 -5.30 4.23
C GLY A 2 -21.80 -4.18 4.08
N ASP A 3 -20.54 -4.53 4.27
CA ASP A 3 -19.42 -3.62 4.45
C ASP A 3 -19.32 -2.63 3.28
N ARG A 4 -19.09 -1.34 3.55
CA ARG A 4 -19.12 -0.29 2.50
C ARG A 4 -18.13 -0.60 1.38
N TRP A 5 -17.02 -1.27 1.70
CA TRP A 5 -15.93 -1.59 0.78
C TRP A 5 -16.06 -2.97 0.11
N ASP A 6 -16.90 -3.88 0.64
CA ASP A 6 -17.12 -5.22 0.09
C ASP A 6 -18.22 -5.23 -0.99
N GLN A 7 -17.96 -4.50 -2.07
CA GLN A 7 -18.94 -4.30 -3.14
C GLN A 7 -18.85 -5.36 -4.23
N HIS A 8 -20.02 -5.89 -4.59
CA HIS A 8 -20.20 -6.93 -5.61
C HIS A 8 -20.99 -6.43 -6.85
N GLY A 9 -21.42 -5.18 -6.85
CA GLY A 9 -22.13 -4.51 -7.94
C GLY A 9 -22.02 -2.99 -7.81
N ASN A 10 -22.29 -2.24 -8.89
CA ASN A 10 -22.11 -0.78 -8.94
C ASN A 10 -20.71 -0.30 -8.47
N ILE A 11 -19.69 -1.11 -8.73
CA ILE A 11 -18.31 -0.96 -8.23
C ILE A 11 -17.77 0.46 -8.45
N LYS A 12 -17.89 0.99 -9.67
CA LYS A 12 -17.38 2.33 -10.00
C LYS A 12 -18.00 3.42 -9.11
N ASP A 13 -19.32 3.46 -9.02
CA ASP A 13 -20.03 4.48 -8.24
C ASP A 13 -19.79 4.31 -6.74
N GLY A 14 -19.91 3.08 -6.22
CA GLY A 14 -19.79 2.83 -4.80
C GLY A 14 -18.36 2.99 -4.27
N HIS A 15 -17.33 2.52 -4.98
CA HIS A 15 -15.94 2.79 -4.57
C HIS A 15 -15.58 4.26 -4.73
N GLN A 16 -16.07 4.96 -5.76
CA GLN A 16 -15.83 6.39 -5.91
C GLN A 16 -16.47 7.21 -4.76
N LYS A 17 -17.68 6.84 -4.32
CA LYS A 17 -18.32 7.44 -3.14
C LYS A 17 -17.52 7.18 -1.87
N ASN A 18 -17.06 5.95 -1.66
CA ASN A 18 -16.24 5.61 -0.51
C ASN A 18 -14.91 6.36 -0.49
N ALA A 19 -14.19 6.39 -1.62
CA ALA A 19 -12.93 7.12 -1.76
C ALA A 19 -13.12 8.62 -1.44
N ARG A 20 -14.18 9.24 -1.99
CA ARG A 20 -14.51 10.65 -1.69
C ARG A 20 -14.88 10.89 -0.23
N SER A 21 -15.47 9.89 0.45
CA SER A 21 -15.84 10.02 1.87
C SER A 21 -14.64 10.03 2.80
N VAL A 22 -13.50 9.46 2.39
CA VAL A 22 -12.27 9.40 3.19
C VAL A 22 -11.19 10.38 2.74
N ASP A 23 -11.28 10.90 1.51
CA ASP A 23 -10.31 11.83 0.91
C ASP A 23 -10.04 13.06 1.80
N GLN A 24 -11.07 13.85 2.12
CA GLN A 24 -10.92 15.07 2.92
C GLN A 24 -10.48 14.78 4.38
N PRO A 25 -11.06 13.79 5.09
CA PRO A 25 -10.57 13.41 6.42
C PRO A 25 -9.09 12.99 6.44
N ILE A 26 -8.62 12.24 5.45
CA ILE A 26 -7.22 11.81 5.38
C ILE A 26 -6.30 13.01 5.10
N ALA A 27 -6.71 13.90 4.18
CA ALA A 27 -5.99 15.15 3.94
C ALA A 27 -5.89 16.01 5.21
N ALA A 28 -6.97 16.10 6.00
CA ALA A 28 -6.98 16.79 7.27
C ALA A 28 -6.03 16.13 8.29
N LEU A 29 -6.02 14.81 8.41
CA LEU A 29 -5.09 14.08 9.27
C LEU A 29 -3.62 14.38 8.92
N ILE A 30 -3.26 14.34 7.63
CA ILE A 30 -1.90 14.66 7.17
C ILE A 30 -1.56 16.11 7.54
N LYS A 31 -2.48 17.05 7.32
CA LYS A 31 -2.29 18.47 7.64
C LYS A 31 -2.09 18.69 9.13
N ASP A 32 -2.89 18.04 9.98
CA ASP A 32 -2.81 18.16 11.44
C ASP A 32 -1.50 17.57 11.98
N LEU A 33 -1.08 16.41 11.46
CA LEU A 33 0.22 15.82 11.79
C LEU A 33 1.36 16.75 11.40
N LYS A 34 1.30 17.37 10.22
CA LYS A 34 2.31 18.34 9.77
C LYS A 34 2.34 19.59 10.66
N GLN A 35 1.17 20.16 10.99
CA GLN A 35 1.08 21.34 11.86
C GLN A 35 1.63 21.09 13.27
N ARG A 36 1.52 19.84 13.76
CA ARG A 36 2.03 19.43 15.08
C ARG A 36 3.49 18.97 15.04
N GLY A 37 4.15 18.99 13.88
CA GLY A 37 5.51 18.46 13.72
C GLY A 37 5.62 16.94 13.87
N LEU A 38 4.50 16.21 13.78
CA LEU A 38 4.43 14.76 13.99
C LEU A 38 4.53 13.95 12.70
N LEU A 39 4.38 14.58 11.53
CA LEU A 39 4.40 13.87 10.26
C LEU A 39 5.76 13.19 10.01
N GLU A 40 6.87 13.82 10.40
CA GLU A 40 8.22 13.27 10.20
C GLU A 40 8.46 12.00 11.03
N THR A 41 7.76 11.83 12.16
CA THR A 41 7.88 10.66 13.03
C THR A 41 6.70 9.69 12.90
N THR A 42 5.80 9.91 11.95
CA THR A 42 4.60 9.09 11.75
C THR A 42 4.54 8.60 10.31
N LEU A 43 4.70 7.29 10.11
CA LEU A 43 4.48 6.67 8.81
C LEU A 43 2.98 6.43 8.58
N LEU A 44 2.41 7.09 7.58
CA LEU A 44 1.05 6.89 7.10
C LEU A 44 1.06 6.02 5.86
N ILE A 45 0.13 5.07 5.78
CA ILE A 45 -0.05 4.19 4.62
C ILE A 45 -1.53 4.15 4.28
N PHE A 46 -1.84 4.35 3.00
CA PHE A 46 -3.18 4.16 2.46
C PHE A 46 -3.13 3.10 1.38
N SER A 47 -3.80 1.98 1.61
CA SER A 47 -3.78 0.82 0.74
C SER A 47 -5.12 0.09 0.82
N GLY A 48 -5.49 -0.56 -0.29
CA GLY A 48 -6.40 -1.70 -0.26
C GLY A 48 -5.63 -3.02 -0.09
N GLU A 49 -6.33 -4.14 -0.22
CA GLU A 49 -5.73 -5.48 -0.17
C GLU A 49 -5.36 -6.02 -1.57
N PHE A 50 -6.08 -5.58 -2.60
CA PHE A 50 -5.93 -5.99 -3.99
C PHE A 50 -6.55 -4.93 -4.92
N GLY A 51 -6.24 -5.02 -6.21
CA GLY A 51 -6.85 -4.19 -7.25
C GLY A 51 -8.19 -4.76 -7.71
N ARG A 52 -8.81 -4.14 -8.72
CA ARG A 52 -9.99 -4.69 -9.39
C ARG A 52 -9.65 -5.00 -10.84
N THR A 53 -10.10 -6.15 -11.32
CA THR A 53 -9.83 -6.56 -12.71
C THR A 53 -10.54 -5.62 -13.68
N PRO A 54 -9.90 -5.17 -14.77
CA PRO A 54 -10.55 -4.23 -15.69
C PRO A 54 -11.60 -4.89 -16.61
N PHE A 55 -11.61 -6.23 -16.71
CA PHE A 55 -12.43 -6.97 -17.68
C PHE A 55 -13.29 -8.10 -17.08
N ALA A 56 -12.99 -8.62 -15.89
CA ALA A 56 -13.72 -9.79 -15.37
C ALA A 56 -15.07 -9.38 -14.77
N GLN A 57 -16.09 -10.19 -15.04
CA GLN A 57 -17.47 -9.99 -14.56
C GLN A 57 -18.05 -8.61 -14.98
N GLY A 58 -17.61 -8.09 -16.14
CA GLY A 58 -18.12 -6.89 -16.81
C GLY A 58 -17.71 -5.56 -16.19
N SER A 59 -17.93 -5.37 -14.88
CA SER A 59 -17.78 -4.08 -14.19
C SER A 59 -16.61 -4.03 -13.20
N GLY A 60 -15.64 -4.92 -13.37
CA GLY A 60 -14.48 -5.04 -12.48
C GLY A 60 -14.83 -5.54 -11.09
N ARG A 61 -15.67 -6.59 -11.04
CA ARG A 61 -16.07 -7.22 -9.78
C ARG A 61 -14.96 -8.09 -9.18
N ASP A 62 -14.08 -8.66 -10.01
CA ASP A 62 -13.13 -9.64 -9.51
C ASP A 62 -11.87 -8.98 -8.93
N HIS A 63 -11.21 -9.67 -7.99
CA HIS A 63 -9.99 -9.20 -7.35
C HIS A 63 -8.83 -9.28 -8.35
N ASN A 64 -8.02 -8.22 -8.43
CA ASN A 64 -6.81 -8.18 -9.22
C ASN A 64 -5.58 -8.32 -8.32
N PRO A 65 -5.01 -9.54 -8.18
CA PRO A 65 -3.75 -9.73 -7.48
C PRO A 65 -2.52 -9.36 -8.33
N GLN A 66 -2.71 -9.02 -9.62
CA GLN A 66 -1.60 -8.78 -10.55
C GLN A 66 -1.06 -7.35 -10.49
N GLY A 67 -1.84 -6.40 -9.96
CA GLY A 67 -1.45 -5.01 -9.82
C GLY A 67 -2.49 -4.18 -9.07
N PHE A 68 -2.02 -3.32 -8.18
CA PHE A 68 -2.81 -2.30 -7.49
C PHE A 68 -1.90 -1.18 -7.01
N SER A 69 -2.50 -0.07 -6.59
CA SER A 69 -1.78 1.11 -6.11
C SER A 69 -2.05 1.36 -4.63
N LEU A 70 -1.05 1.93 -3.98
CA LEU A 70 -1.08 2.41 -2.60
C LEU A 70 -0.20 3.66 -2.50
N TRP A 71 -0.28 4.39 -1.40
CA TRP A 71 0.66 5.47 -1.13
C TRP A 71 1.07 5.53 0.33
N MET A 72 2.22 6.15 0.59
CA MET A 72 2.76 6.40 1.92
C MET A 72 3.11 7.88 2.10
N ALA A 73 3.10 8.37 3.34
CA ALA A 73 3.52 9.72 3.69
C ALA A 73 4.12 9.78 5.10
N GLY A 74 5.02 10.73 5.34
CA GLY A 74 5.67 10.90 6.65
C GLY A 74 6.62 9.76 7.01
N GLY A 75 7.12 9.77 8.25
CA GLY A 75 7.96 8.69 8.79
C GLY A 75 9.23 8.41 7.97
N GLY A 76 9.79 9.43 7.32
CA GLY A 76 10.95 9.29 6.43
C GLY A 76 10.65 8.75 5.03
N ALA A 77 9.39 8.61 4.61
CA ALA A 77 9.08 8.28 3.21
C ALA A 77 9.41 9.44 2.26
N ARG A 78 9.95 9.14 1.07
CA ARG A 78 10.30 10.16 0.07
C ARG A 78 9.05 10.71 -0.64
N GLY A 79 8.60 11.89 -0.24
CA GLY A 79 7.49 12.60 -0.89
C GLY A 79 7.75 12.92 -2.37
N GLY A 80 6.66 13.04 -3.16
CA GLY A 80 6.74 13.37 -4.59
C GLY A 80 7.23 12.24 -5.49
N THR A 81 7.35 11.02 -4.96
CA THR A 81 7.84 9.86 -5.70
C THR A 81 6.68 9.02 -6.21
N ILE A 82 6.73 8.65 -7.49
CA ILE A 82 5.93 7.57 -8.07
C ILE A 82 6.89 6.43 -8.37
N TYR A 83 6.58 5.23 -7.86
CA TYR A 83 7.43 4.05 -8.04
C TYR A 83 6.62 2.92 -8.67
N GLY A 84 6.99 2.59 -9.91
CA GLY A 84 6.34 1.57 -10.72
C GLY A 84 5.12 2.05 -11.49
N ALA A 85 4.70 1.23 -12.45
CA ALA A 85 3.58 1.50 -13.33
C ALA A 85 2.90 0.18 -13.75
N THR A 86 1.60 0.24 -14.01
CA THR A 86 0.86 -0.85 -14.65
C THR A 86 0.74 -0.64 -16.16
N ASP A 87 0.32 -1.68 -16.87
CA ASP A 87 -0.11 -1.56 -18.26
C ASP A 87 -1.26 -0.54 -18.42
N GLU A 88 -1.58 -0.20 -19.66
CA GLU A 88 -2.62 0.77 -20.02
C GLU A 88 -4.02 0.43 -19.48
N TYR A 89 -4.26 -0.82 -19.12
CA TYR A 89 -5.53 -1.30 -18.57
C TYR A 89 -5.54 -1.29 -17.04
N GLY A 90 -4.40 -1.03 -16.39
CA GLY A 90 -4.25 -1.15 -14.94
C GLY A 90 -4.23 -2.60 -14.46
N TYR A 91 -3.93 -3.58 -15.33
CA TYR A 91 -4.04 -5.00 -15.00
C TYR A 91 -2.76 -5.55 -14.38
N ARG A 92 -1.62 -5.42 -15.05
CA ARG A 92 -0.32 -5.95 -14.60
C ARG A 92 0.69 -4.86 -14.40
N VAL A 93 1.58 -5.05 -13.43
CA VAL A 93 2.75 -4.18 -13.23
C VAL A 93 3.77 -4.42 -14.35
N VAL A 94 4.19 -3.35 -15.03
CA VAL A 94 5.13 -3.37 -16.17
C VAL A 94 6.44 -2.65 -15.88
N GLU A 95 6.47 -1.79 -14.85
CA GLU A 95 7.68 -1.05 -14.45
C GLU A 95 7.89 -1.18 -12.93
N ASN A 96 9.15 -1.32 -12.51
CA ASN A 96 9.59 -1.29 -11.11
C ASN A 96 8.68 -2.09 -10.16
N LYS A 97 8.49 -3.37 -10.45
CA LYS A 97 7.60 -4.24 -9.68
C LYS A 97 8.00 -4.30 -8.20
N LEU A 98 7.06 -3.89 -7.35
CA LEU A 98 7.17 -3.92 -5.90
C LEU A 98 6.22 -4.99 -5.36
N THR A 99 6.71 -5.85 -4.46
CA THR A 99 5.89 -6.87 -3.79
C THR A 99 5.49 -6.42 -2.39
N VAL A 100 4.47 -7.04 -1.78
CA VAL A 100 4.11 -6.79 -0.37
C VAL A 100 5.28 -7.04 0.58
N HIS A 101 6.18 -7.97 0.24
CA HIS A 101 7.38 -8.22 1.03
C HIS A 101 8.36 -7.05 0.98
N ASP A 102 8.52 -6.41 -0.18
CA ASP A 102 9.37 -5.23 -0.34
C ASP A 102 8.76 -4.00 0.33
N LEU A 103 7.43 -3.85 0.27
CA LEU A 103 6.69 -2.83 1.01
C LEU A 103 6.94 -2.97 2.51
N HIS A 104 6.69 -4.16 3.07
CA HIS A 104 6.87 -4.41 4.49
C HIS A 104 8.34 -4.27 4.92
N ALA A 105 9.30 -4.71 4.11
CA ALA A 105 10.72 -4.52 4.39
C ALA A 105 11.08 -3.02 4.46
N THR A 106 10.56 -2.23 3.53
CA THR A 106 10.79 -0.79 3.47
C THR A 106 10.10 -0.06 4.62
N MET A 107 8.86 -0.43 4.97
CA MET A 107 8.16 0.11 6.14
C MET A 107 8.93 -0.16 7.45
N LEU A 108 9.39 -1.38 7.66
CA LEU A 108 10.17 -1.73 8.85
C LEU A 108 11.48 -0.94 8.89
N HIS A 109 12.15 -0.76 7.75
CA HIS A 109 13.33 0.08 7.65
C HIS A 109 13.06 1.54 8.04
N LEU A 110 11.97 2.14 7.55
CA LEU A 110 11.53 3.50 7.92
C LEU A 110 11.22 3.63 9.42
N LEU A 111 10.78 2.55 10.06
CA LEU A 111 10.56 2.48 11.50
C LEU A 111 11.85 2.20 12.31
N GLY A 112 13.01 2.16 11.66
CA GLY A 112 14.31 1.88 12.31
C GLY A 112 14.52 0.40 12.66
N ILE A 113 13.75 -0.50 12.05
CA ILE A 113 13.76 -1.94 12.33
C ILE A 113 14.41 -2.70 11.17
N ASP A 114 15.46 -3.45 11.47
CA ASP A 114 15.99 -4.44 10.52
C ASP A 114 15.05 -5.65 10.45
N HIS A 115 14.28 -5.73 9.36
CA HIS A 115 13.30 -6.78 9.15
C HIS A 115 13.89 -8.21 9.19
N LYS A 116 15.19 -8.39 8.92
CA LYS A 116 15.85 -9.70 8.97
C LYS A 116 16.13 -10.17 10.39
N ARG A 117 16.18 -9.24 11.37
CA ARG A 117 16.38 -9.56 12.78
C ARG A 117 15.10 -10.01 13.48
N LEU A 118 13.93 -9.79 12.87
CA LEU A 118 12.63 -10.29 13.34
C LEU A 118 12.36 -11.75 12.91
N THR A 119 13.41 -12.58 12.89
CA THR A 119 13.31 -13.97 12.45
C THR A 119 13.16 -14.89 13.66
N PHE A 120 12.14 -15.75 13.62
CA PHE A 120 11.86 -16.75 14.64
C PHE A 120 11.66 -18.13 13.99
N ARG A 121 12.27 -19.16 14.57
CA ARG A 121 12.15 -20.55 14.09
C ARG A 121 10.88 -21.19 14.63
N PHE A 122 9.95 -21.53 13.72
CA PHE A 122 8.68 -22.19 14.05
C PHE A 122 8.42 -23.35 13.11
N SER A 123 8.04 -24.52 13.64
CA SER A 123 7.73 -25.72 12.86
C SER A 123 8.77 -26.04 11.77
N GLY A 124 10.06 -25.93 12.12
CA GLY A 124 11.18 -26.25 11.23
C GLY A 124 11.57 -25.15 10.23
N ARG A 125 10.83 -24.05 10.11
CA ARG A 125 11.14 -22.95 9.18
C ARG A 125 11.43 -21.63 9.90
N ASP A 126 12.29 -20.82 9.30
CA ASP A 126 12.48 -19.44 9.72
C ASP A 126 11.30 -18.59 9.25
N MET A 127 10.61 -17.94 10.19
CA MET A 127 9.49 -17.05 9.93
C MET A 127 9.87 -15.61 10.29
N ARG A 128 9.52 -14.67 9.41
CA ARG A 128 9.58 -13.22 9.66
C ARG A 128 8.47 -12.50 8.91
N LEU A 129 8.20 -11.24 9.24
CA LEU A 129 7.10 -10.44 8.64
C LEU A 129 7.20 -10.30 7.12
N THR A 130 8.41 -10.37 6.57
CA THR A 130 8.65 -10.32 5.12
C THR A 130 8.87 -11.71 4.51
N ASP A 131 8.61 -12.78 5.27
CA ASP A 131 8.98 -14.17 4.93
C ASP A 131 10.47 -14.27 4.54
N VAL A 132 10.91 -15.24 3.75
CA VAL A 132 12.28 -15.30 3.21
C VAL A 132 12.58 -14.23 2.14
N HIS A 133 11.64 -13.32 1.88
CA HIS A 133 11.71 -12.27 0.85
C HIS A 133 11.90 -10.87 1.46
N GLY A 134 11.71 -9.85 0.61
CA GLY A 134 11.72 -8.43 0.94
C GLY A 134 13.09 -7.78 0.69
N LYS A 135 13.07 -6.71 -0.11
CA LYS A 135 14.18 -5.78 -0.28
C LYS A 135 13.69 -4.38 0.10
N ILE A 136 14.55 -3.63 0.77
CA ILE A 136 14.33 -2.19 0.98
C ILE A 136 14.40 -1.51 -0.39
N VAL A 137 13.48 -0.60 -0.67
CA VAL A 137 13.40 0.16 -1.92
C VAL A 137 13.96 1.59 -1.68
N PRO A 138 15.23 1.88 -2.00
CA PRO A 138 15.86 3.15 -1.65
C PRO A 138 15.24 4.37 -2.33
N GLU A 139 14.59 4.17 -3.48
CA GLU A 139 13.96 5.21 -4.28
C GLU A 139 12.80 5.87 -3.54
N ILE A 140 12.13 5.14 -2.64
CA ILE A 140 10.97 5.63 -1.86
C ILE A 140 11.31 5.96 -0.40
N VAL A 141 12.58 5.82 -0.01
CA VAL A 141 13.09 6.22 1.30
C VAL A 141 13.66 7.64 1.23
N GLY A 142 13.21 8.50 2.14
CA GLY A 142 13.68 9.86 2.35
C GLY A 142 15.06 9.89 3.02
N GLY A 143 15.76 11.02 2.85
CA GLY A 143 17.05 11.27 3.50
C GLY A 143 16.91 11.94 4.86
#